data_AF-A0AB39U6L2-F1
#
_entry.id   AF-A0AB39U6L2-F1
#
_cell.length_a   1.000
_cell.length_b   1.000
_cell.length_c   1.000
_cell.angle_alpha   90.00
_cell.angle_beta   90.00
_cell.angle_gamma   90.00
#
_symmetry.space_group_name_H-M   'P 1'
#
loop_
_entity.id
_entity.type
_entity.pdbx_description
1 polymer ?
#
loop_
_entity_poly.entity_id
_entity_poly.type
_entity_poly.pdbx_seq_one_letter_code
_entity_poly.pdbx_strand_id
1 'polypeptide(L)' 'MDERTRRSLVIRDGMHSAELEGGHVTAAYRRDAQDYIDGLIDEDGLIRRTRIRYGLETA' A
#
# COMPACT_ATOMS: atom_id res chain seq x y z
N MET A 1 3.76 13.17 -15.73
CA MET A 1 3.31 12.92 -14.35
C MET A 1 4.52 12.85 -13.47
N ASP A 2 4.48 13.54 -12.33
CA ASP A 2 5.45 13.35 -11.25
C ASP A 2 5.22 12.01 -10.53
N GLU A 3 6.28 11.56 -9.83
CA GLU A 3 6.32 10.25 -9.18
C GLU A 3 5.24 10.09 -8.11
N ARG A 4 4.99 11.13 -7.30
CA ARG A 4 3.94 11.13 -6.28
C ARG A 4 2.56 10.89 -6.88
N THR A 5 2.25 11.58 -7.97
CA THR A 5 0.98 11.38 -8.69
C THR A 5 0.87 9.96 -9.24
N ARG A 6 1.95 9.41 -9.81
CA ARG A 6 1.99 8.01 -10.28
C ARG A 6 1.69 7.03 -9.14
N ARG A 7 2.35 7.18 -7.99
CA ARG A 7 2.14 6.33 -6.80
C ARG A 7 0.72 6.43 -6.27
N SER A 8 0.15 7.64 -6.23
CA SER A 8 -1.22 7.85 -5.80
C SER A 8 -2.24 7.16 -6.70
N LEU A 9 -2.02 7.14 -8.01
CA LEU A 9 -2.89 6.42 -8.94
C LEU A 9 -2.82 4.90 -8.70
N VAL A 10 -1.62 4.34 -8.59
CA VAL A 10 -1.42 2.90 -8.34
C VAL A 10 -2.11 2.45 -7.06
N ILE A 11 -1.94 3.19 -5.97
CA ILE A 11 -2.60 2.89 -4.68
C ILE A 11 -4.12 2.96 -4.80
N ARG A 12 -4.65 4.02 -5.43
CA ARG A 12 -6.10 4.19 -5.58
C ARG A 12 -6.71 3.06 -6.40
N ASP A 13 -6.10 2.72 -7.53
CA ASP A 13 -6.61 1.69 -8.43
C ASP A 13 -6.52 0.30 -7.78
N GLY A 14 -5.44 0.03 -7.03
CA GLY A 14 -5.30 -1.20 -6.24
C GLY A 14 -6.33 -1.32 -5.10
N MET A 15 -6.55 -0.24 -4.34
CA MET A 15 -7.59 -0.20 -3.30
C MET A 15 -8.99 -0.40 -3.89
N HIS A 16 -9.27 0.25 -5.03
CA HIS A 16 -10.55 0.10 -5.72
C HIS A 16 -10.78 -1.33 -6.21
N SER A 17 -9.75 -1.98 -6.77
CA SER A 17 -9.83 -3.39 -7.16
C SER A 17 -10.17 -4.28 -5.96
N ALA A 18 -9.50 -4.08 -4.83
CA ALA A 18 -9.77 -4.84 -3.61
C ALA A 18 -11.21 -4.65 -3.11
N GLU A 19 -11.76 -3.43 -3.20
CA GLU A 19 -13.16 -3.15 -2.84
C GLU A 19 -14.15 -3.85 -3.78
N LEU A 20 -13.87 -3.90 -5.09
CA LEU A 20 -14.70 -4.62 -6.06
C LEU A 20 -14.75 -6.13 -5.79
N GLU A 21 -13.68 -6.68 -5.21
CA GLU A 21 -13.59 -8.08 -4.78
C GLU A 21 -14.25 -8.33 -3.40
N GLY A 22 -14.86 -7.31 -2.80
CA GLY A 22 -15.48 -7.38 -1.47
C GLY A 22 -14.48 -7.27 -0.32
N GLY A 23 -13.22 -6.91 -0.61
CA GLY A 23 -12.19 -6.65 0.38
C GLY A 23 -12.35 -5.30 1.09
N HIS A 24 -11.81 -5.22 2.30
CA HIS A 24 -11.77 -3.97 3.06
C HIS A 24 -10.33 -3.55 3.35
N VAL A 25 -9.99 -2.35 2.86
CA VAL A 25 -8.67 -1.77 3.09
C VAL A 25 -8.57 -1.22 4.51
N THR A 26 -7.70 -1.81 5.33
CA THR A 26 -7.50 -1.40 6.72
C THR A 26 -6.88 -0.01 6.84
N ALA A 27 -7.19 0.72 7.92
CA ALA A 27 -6.59 2.02 8.22
C ALA A 27 -5.05 1.94 8.30
N ALA A 28 -4.52 0.85 8.81
CA ALA A 28 -3.08 0.62 8.88
C ALA A 28 -2.44 0.49 7.49
N TYR A 29 -3.11 -0.14 6.51
CA TYR A 29 -2.62 -0.20 5.13
C TYR A 29 -2.67 1.17 4.46
N ARG A 30 -3.75 1.95 4.70
CA ARG A 30 -3.85 3.32 4.18
C ARG A 30 -2.69 4.21 4.63
N ARG A 31 -2.22 4.03 5.87
CA ARG A 31 -1.06 4.75 6.39
C ARG A 31 0.24 4.36 5.67
N ASP A 32 0.49 3.06 5.48
CA ASP A 32 1.67 2.62 4.74
C ASP A 32 1.63 3.07 3.27
N ALA A 33 0.44 3.05 2.66
CA ALA A 33 0.24 3.55 1.31
C ALA A 33 0.52 5.06 1.20
N GLN A 34 0.18 5.84 2.23
CA GLN A 34 0.54 7.26 2.29
C GLN A 34 2.06 7.46 2.40
N ASP A 35 2.73 6.68 3.25
CA ASP A 35 4.20 6.70 3.35
C ASP A 35 4.86 6.36 2.01
N TYR A 36 4.29 5.41 1.24
CA TYR A 36 4.74 5.10 -0.11
C TYR A 36 4.51 6.28 -1.08
N ILE A 37 3.31 6.88 -1.09
CA ILE A 37 2.98 8.03 -1.95
C ILE A 37 3.92 9.21 -1.68
N ASP A 38 4.21 9.49 -0.42
CA ASP A 38 5.09 10.60 0.00
C ASP A 38 6.58 10.29 -0.15
N GLY A 39 6.93 9.08 -0.60
CA GLY A 39 8.33 8.69 -0.87
C GLY A 39 9.13 8.29 0.36
N LEU A 40 8.48 8.10 1.51
CA LEU A 40 9.13 7.67 2.76
C LEU A 40 9.50 6.18 2.74
N ILE A 41 8.78 5.39 1.94
CA ILE A 41 9.10 3.99 1.63
C ILE A 41 8.98 3.73 0.13
N ASP A 42 9.65 2.70 -0.34
CA ASP A 42 9.49 2.13 -1.68
C ASP A 42 8.45 0.99 -1.68
N GLU A 43 8.30 0.36 -2.84
CA GLU A 43 7.37 -0.76 -3.04
C GLU A 43 7.72 -1.95 -2.14
N ASP A 44 9.00 -2.30 -2.04
CA ASP A 44 9.48 -3.36 -1.15
C ASP A 44 9.15 -3.06 0.31
N GLY A 45 9.31 -1.81 0.75
CA GLY A 45 8.91 -1.36 2.09
C GLY A 45 7.42 -1.53 2.36
N LEU A 46 6.56 -1.21 1.39
CA LEU A 46 5.10 -1.38 1.51
C LEU A 46 4.72 -2.87 1.59
N ILE A 47 5.32 -3.71 0.74
CA ILE A 47 5.11 -5.16 0.74
C ILE A 47 5.58 -5.75 2.07
N ARG A 48 6.78 -5.38 2.53
CA ARG A 48 7.38 -5.86 3.77
C ARG A 48 6.51 -5.57 4.99
N ARG A 49 6.06 -4.32 5.15
CA ARG A 49 5.16 -3.93 6.25
C ARG A 49 3.85 -4.72 6.22
N THR A 50 3.32 -4.96 5.03
CA THR A 50 2.12 -5.80 4.85
C THR A 50 2.39 -7.24 5.28
N ARG A 51 3.50 -7.85 4.81
CA ARG A 51 3.88 -9.22 5.16
C ARG A 51 4.10 -9.40 6.67
N ILE A 52 4.84 -8.51 7.31
CA ILE A 52 5.04 -8.52 8.78
C ILE A 52 3.69 -8.47 9.51
N ARG A 53 2.78 -7.58 9.08
CA ARG A 53 1.45 -7.44 9.70
C ARG A 53 0.65 -8.75 9.68
N TYR A 54 0.78 -9.53 8.62
CA TYR A 54 0.09 -10.81 8.46
C TYR A 54 0.93 -12.02 8.89
N GLY A 55 2.10 -11.82 9.52
CA GLY A 55 2.97 -12.90 9.97
C GLY A 55 3.62 -13.70 8.83
N LEU A 56 3.68 -13.13 7.62
CA LEU A 56 4.25 -13.75 6.42
C LEU A 56 5.75 -13.49 6.26
N GLU A 57 6.35 -12.79 7.23
CA GLU A 57 7.77 -12.57 7.30
C GLU A 57 8.25 -13.00 8.68
N THR A 58 9.05 -14.06 8.72
CA THR A 58 9.83 -14.46 9.89
C THR A 58 11.06 -13.57 9.99
N ALA A 59 11.38 -13.14 11.21
CA ALA A 59 12.56 -12.35 11.56
C ALA A 59 13.86 -12.98 11.02
#